data_AF-A0A9X2JK16-F1
#
_entry.id   AF-A0A9X2JK16-F1
#
_cell.length_a   1.000
_cell.length_b   1.000
_cell.length_c   1.000
_cell.angle_alpha   90.00
_cell.angle_beta   90.00
_cell.angle_gamma   90.00
#
_symmetry.space_group_name_H-M   'P 1'
#
loop_
_entity.id
_entity.type
_entity.pdbx_description
1 polymer ?
#
loop_
_entity_poly.entity_id
_entity_poly.type
_entity_poly.pdbx_seq_one_letter_code
_entity_poly.pdbx_strand_id
1 'polypeptide(L)'
;MPIARRVKSIWRDVDRFLAELDRYHHYLSSHGKCGQGWLLAFRNDFRQILFDEPAVNFPLARYLRDCPPERPGYCIAMWLLGRCAERTKSYGLAKLTDGDSPRIRRHLALALRRVESWPRLRRLAAEHPDDEFLTRLLSDASRQSFDRRLHRFSEHVDHSHEAEAALASRMPLWIRDTNWSGKPPKTASWIRVILKRIRYWVRGE
;
A
#
# COMPACT_ATOMS: atom_id res chain seq x y z
N MET A 1 -18.45 27.25 -9.98
CA MET A 1 -18.40 25.80 -10.31
C MET A 1 -18.22 25.63 -11.82
N PRO A 2 -17.52 24.61 -12.36
CA PRO A 2 -17.12 23.40 -11.66
C PRO A 2 -15.67 22.90 -11.90
N ILE A 3 -15.14 22.27 -10.86
CA ILE A 3 -13.94 21.43 -10.74
C ILE A 3 -14.02 20.16 -11.64
N ALA A 4 -14.99 20.08 -12.56
CA ALA A 4 -15.26 18.91 -13.40
C ALA A 4 -14.43 18.83 -14.68
N ARG A 5 -13.63 19.86 -15.05
CA ARG A 5 -12.83 19.84 -16.29
C ARG A 5 -11.40 19.30 -16.14
N ARG A 6 -10.83 19.25 -14.93
CA ARG A 6 -9.45 18.73 -14.71
C ARG A 6 -9.39 17.21 -14.58
N VAL A 7 -10.48 16.58 -14.15
CA VAL A 7 -10.52 15.14 -13.93
C VAL A 7 -10.36 14.38 -15.24
N LYS A 8 -10.89 14.85 -16.38
CA LYS A 8 -10.80 14.15 -17.69
C LYS A 8 -9.38 14.01 -18.27
N SER A 9 -8.40 14.81 -17.83
CA SER A 9 -7.00 14.69 -18.28
C SER A 9 -6.35 13.41 -17.74
N ILE A 10 -6.45 13.22 -16.42
CA ILE A 10 -5.69 12.21 -15.66
C ILE A 10 -5.96 10.77 -16.14
N TRP A 11 -7.18 10.46 -16.59
CA TRP A 11 -7.53 9.10 -17.08
C TRP A 11 -6.85 8.73 -18.39
N ARG A 12 -6.68 9.70 -19.30
CA ARG A 12 -5.90 9.48 -20.52
C ARG A 12 -4.43 9.43 -20.20
N ASP A 13 -4.01 10.14 -19.15
CA ASP A 13 -2.61 10.24 -18.77
C ASP A 13 -2.09 8.90 -18.20
N VAL A 14 -2.85 8.16 -17.37
CA VAL A 14 -2.38 6.88 -16.80
C VAL A 14 -2.22 5.78 -17.85
N ASP A 15 -3.23 5.54 -18.70
CA ASP A 15 -3.11 4.48 -19.72
C ASP A 15 -2.05 4.81 -20.76
N ARG A 16 -1.97 6.10 -21.16
CA ARG A 16 -0.91 6.59 -22.04
C ARG A 16 0.46 6.42 -21.39
N PHE A 17 0.59 6.76 -20.12
CA PHE A 17 1.81 6.62 -19.35
C PHE A 17 2.27 5.16 -19.28
N LEU A 18 1.38 4.23 -18.95
CA LEU A 18 1.72 2.80 -18.89
C LEU A 18 2.10 2.24 -20.28
N ALA A 19 1.42 2.69 -21.34
CA ALA A 19 1.79 2.34 -22.71
C ALA A 19 3.13 2.96 -23.17
N GLU A 20 3.45 4.17 -22.72
CA GLU A 20 4.74 4.82 -22.96
C GLU A 20 5.87 4.11 -22.20
N LEU A 21 5.60 3.70 -20.96
CA LEU A 21 6.50 2.91 -20.14
C LEU A 21 6.82 1.57 -20.81
N ASP A 22 5.82 0.88 -21.37
CA ASP A 22 6.02 -0.37 -22.13
C ASP A 22 6.90 -0.14 -23.37
N ARG A 23 6.64 0.93 -24.13
CA ARG A 23 7.45 1.30 -25.31
C ARG A 23 8.89 1.61 -24.92
N TYR A 24 9.09 2.37 -23.84
CA TYR A 24 10.42 2.72 -23.36
C TYR A 24 11.19 1.50 -22.84
N HIS A 25 10.52 0.59 -22.13
CA HIS A 25 11.14 -0.68 -21.74
C HIS A 25 11.58 -1.49 -22.97
N HIS A 26 10.71 -1.62 -23.97
CA HIS A 26 11.05 -2.34 -25.20
C HIS A 26 12.22 -1.69 -25.96
N TYR A 27 12.26 -0.35 -26.01
CA TYR A 27 13.38 0.40 -26.55
C TYR A 27 14.69 0.11 -25.79
N LEU A 28 14.68 0.15 -24.46
CA LEU A 28 15.88 -0.16 -23.68
C LEU A 28 16.33 -1.62 -23.83
N SER A 29 15.40 -2.57 -23.88
CA SER A 29 15.70 -3.99 -24.09
C SER A 29 16.35 -4.23 -25.45
N SER A 30 15.83 -3.62 -26.53
CA SER A 30 16.39 -3.77 -27.88
C SER A 30 17.79 -3.15 -28.03
N HIS A 31 18.14 -2.19 -27.18
CA HIS A 31 19.45 -1.52 -27.21
C HIS A 31 20.43 -2.06 -26.15
N GLY A 32 20.08 -3.12 -25.42
CA GLY A 32 20.93 -3.68 -24.36
C GLY A 32 21.15 -2.75 -23.15
N LYS A 33 20.30 -1.73 -22.97
CA LYS A 33 20.41 -0.71 -21.92
C LYS A 33 19.41 -0.90 -20.77
N CYS A 34 18.76 -2.07 -20.69
CA CYS A 34 17.76 -2.35 -19.66
C CYS A 34 18.42 -2.67 -18.31
N GLY A 35 18.95 -1.65 -17.63
CA GLY A 35 19.46 -1.73 -16.27
C GLY A 35 18.38 -1.42 -15.21
N GLN A 36 18.60 -1.80 -13.95
CA GLN A 36 17.60 -1.67 -12.86
C GLN A 36 17.07 -0.24 -12.61
N GLY A 37 17.78 0.80 -13.09
CA GLY A 37 17.42 2.19 -12.88
C GLY A 37 16.47 2.81 -13.90
N TRP A 38 16.00 2.08 -14.91
CA TRP A 38 15.24 2.69 -16.01
C TRP A 38 13.90 3.31 -15.56
N LEU A 39 13.29 2.78 -14.50
CA LEU A 39 12.07 3.32 -13.91
C LEU A 39 12.27 4.69 -13.24
N LEU A 40 13.52 5.07 -12.92
CA LEU A 40 13.82 6.34 -12.29
C LEU A 40 13.49 7.53 -13.18
N ALA A 41 13.51 7.35 -14.51
CA ALA A 41 13.09 8.36 -15.47
C ALA A 41 11.64 8.81 -15.25
N PHE A 42 10.79 7.94 -14.71
CA PHE A 42 9.36 8.16 -14.49
C PHE A 42 8.98 8.47 -13.03
N ARG A 43 9.97 8.83 -12.19
CA ARG A 43 9.75 9.03 -10.75
C ARG A 43 8.67 10.08 -10.45
N ASN A 44 8.62 11.15 -11.23
CA ASN A 44 7.65 12.23 -11.02
C ASN A 44 6.24 11.81 -11.42
N ASP A 45 6.10 11.05 -12.51
CA ASP A 45 4.82 10.48 -12.94
C ASP A 45 4.25 9.53 -11.89
N PHE A 46 5.08 8.64 -11.34
CA PHE A 46 4.66 7.77 -10.24
C PHE A 46 4.18 8.54 -9.01
N ARG A 47 4.89 9.61 -8.64
CA ARG A 47 4.47 10.47 -7.51
C ARG A 47 3.14 11.16 -7.77
N GLN A 48 2.94 11.65 -8.98
CA GLN A 48 1.71 12.30 -9.37
C GLN A 48 0.54 11.33 -9.33
N ILE A 49 0.70 10.13 -9.92
CA ILE A 49 -0.31 9.06 -9.88
C ILE A 49 -0.69 8.73 -8.42
N LEU A 50 0.30 8.60 -7.53
CA LEU A 50 0.06 8.31 -6.11
C LEU A 50 -0.56 9.49 -5.33
N PHE A 51 -0.40 10.73 -5.80
CA PHE A 51 -0.98 11.90 -5.15
C PHE A 51 -2.45 12.11 -5.55
N ASP A 52 -2.80 11.78 -6.79
CA ASP A 52 -4.14 11.98 -7.35
C ASP A 52 -5.16 10.89 -6.94
N GLU A 53 -4.92 10.19 -5.83
CA GLU A 53 -5.87 9.26 -5.25
C GLU A 53 -7.17 9.98 -4.82
N PRO A 54 -8.37 9.51 -5.22
CA PRO A 54 -8.72 8.18 -5.74
C PRO A 54 -8.95 8.08 -7.27
N ALA A 55 -8.70 9.15 -8.04
CA ALA A 55 -9.11 9.22 -9.46
C ALA A 55 -8.38 8.21 -10.37
N VAL A 56 -7.20 7.76 -9.95
CA VAL A 56 -6.31 6.87 -10.72
C VAL A 56 -6.61 5.38 -10.56
N ASN A 57 -7.44 4.97 -9.60
CA ASN A 57 -7.69 3.54 -9.32
C ASN A 57 -8.43 2.83 -10.46
N PHE A 58 -9.39 3.51 -11.09
CA PHE A 58 -10.14 2.94 -12.18
C PHE A 58 -9.30 2.80 -13.47
N PRO A 59 -8.49 3.78 -13.89
CA PRO A 59 -7.52 3.60 -14.98
C PRO A 59 -6.59 2.41 -14.75
N LEU A 60 -5.99 2.27 -13.56
CA LEU A 60 -5.10 1.15 -13.25
C LEU A 60 -5.83 -0.20 -13.32
N ALA A 61 -7.04 -0.29 -12.76
CA ALA A 61 -7.85 -1.51 -12.83
C ALA A 61 -8.33 -1.84 -14.25
N ARG A 62 -8.58 -0.82 -15.09
CA ARG A 62 -8.89 -0.99 -16.51
C ARG A 62 -7.67 -1.52 -17.27
N TYR A 63 -6.50 -0.92 -17.06
CA TYR A 63 -5.26 -1.38 -17.68
C TYR A 63 -4.99 -2.86 -17.39
N LEU A 64 -5.13 -3.28 -16.14
CA LEU A 64 -4.95 -4.70 -15.75
C LEU A 64 -6.00 -5.64 -16.35
N ARG A 65 -7.15 -5.14 -16.77
CA ARG A 65 -8.17 -5.96 -17.46
C ARG A 65 -7.89 -6.08 -18.95
N ASP A 66 -7.49 -4.97 -19.56
CA ASP A 66 -7.41 -4.84 -21.01
C ASP A 66 -6.01 -5.22 -21.54
N CYS A 67 -4.97 -5.12 -20.71
CA CYS A 67 -3.59 -5.43 -21.10
C CYS A 67 -3.18 -6.84 -20.66
N PRO A 68 -2.43 -7.56 -21.52
CA PRO A 68 -2.00 -8.90 -21.22
C PRO A 68 -0.85 -8.92 -20.18
N PRO A 69 -0.72 -9.98 -19.38
CA PRO A 69 0.15 -9.98 -18.20
C PRO A 69 1.66 -9.98 -18.51
N GLU A 70 2.05 -10.28 -19.74
CA GLU A 70 3.43 -10.29 -20.22
C GLU A 70 4.01 -8.88 -20.36
N ARG A 71 3.15 -7.85 -20.43
CA ARG A 71 3.60 -6.47 -20.59
C ARG A 71 4.28 -5.96 -19.32
N PRO A 72 5.46 -5.29 -19.42
CA PRO A 72 6.17 -4.73 -18.27
C PRO A 72 5.28 -3.84 -17.37
N GLY A 73 4.42 -3.05 -17.99
CA GLY A 73 3.47 -2.14 -17.37
C GLY A 73 2.41 -2.85 -16.53
N TYR A 74 2.12 -4.13 -16.79
CA TYR A 74 1.14 -4.89 -16.01
C TYR A 74 1.56 -5.03 -14.54
N CYS A 75 2.80 -5.47 -14.31
CA CYS A 75 3.35 -5.60 -12.95
C CYS A 75 3.44 -4.24 -12.23
N ILE A 76 3.71 -3.18 -12.98
CA ILE A 76 3.82 -1.82 -12.44
C ILE A 76 2.44 -1.25 -12.10
N ALA A 77 1.45 -1.46 -12.97
CA ALA A 77 0.06 -1.09 -12.72
C ALA A 77 -0.48 -1.83 -11.48
N MET A 78 -0.16 -3.11 -11.33
CA MET A 78 -0.52 -3.89 -10.15
C MET A 78 0.16 -3.37 -8.88
N TRP A 79 1.45 -3.03 -8.96
CA TRP A 79 2.17 -2.41 -7.85
C TRP A 79 1.55 -1.06 -7.47
N LEU A 80 1.28 -0.18 -8.44
CA LEU A 80 0.63 1.11 -8.23
C LEU A 80 -0.75 0.95 -7.61
N LEU A 81 -1.57 0.01 -8.12
CA LEU A 81 -2.89 -0.28 -7.56
C LEU A 81 -2.78 -0.73 -6.10
N GLY A 82 -1.79 -1.57 -5.77
CA GLY A 82 -1.49 -1.96 -4.39
C GLY A 82 -1.02 -0.78 -3.52
N ARG A 83 -0.31 0.19 -4.09
CA ARG A 83 0.12 1.41 -3.38
C ARG A 83 -1.05 2.32 -3.04
N CYS A 84 -2.01 2.44 -3.96
CA CYS A 84 -3.24 3.22 -3.80
C CYS A 84 -4.34 2.51 -3.02
N ALA A 85 -4.21 1.21 -2.80
CA ALA A 85 -5.19 0.44 -2.07
C ALA A 85 -5.05 0.58 -0.55
N GLU A 86 -6.20 0.60 0.12
CA GLU A 86 -6.32 0.63 1.57
C GLU A 86 -6.88 -0.69 2.07
N ARG A 87 -6.74 -0.97 3.36
CA ARG A 87 -7.30 -2.17 3.98
C ARG A 87 -8.80 -2.33 3.75
N THR A 88 -9.55 -1.23 3.74
CA THR A 88 -11.01 -1.23 3.53
C THR A 88 -11.39 -1.14 2.06
N LYS A 89 -10.46 -0.78 1.17
CA LYS A 89 -10.68 -0.55 -0.26
C LYS A 89 -9.58 -1.20 -1.07
N SER A 90 -9.80 -2.43 -1.49
CA SER A 90 -8.86 -3.21 -2.28
C SER A 90 -8.88 -2.87 -3.78
N TYR A 91 -9.76 -1.97 -4.25
CA TYR A 91 -9.89 -1.50 -5.64
C TYR A 91 -9.83 -2.60 -6.71
N GLY A 92 -10.42 -3.77 -6.43
CA GLY A 92 -10.46 -4.87 -7.38
C GLY A 92 -9.22 -5.76 -7.40
N LEU A 93 -8.22 -5.54 -6.52
CA LEU A 93 -7.10 -6.48 -6.32
C LEU A 93 -7.58 -7.92 -6.06
N ALA A 94 -8.71 -8.07 -5.38
CA ALA A 94 -9.31 -9.39 -5.11
C ALA A 94 -9.88 -10.09 -6.36
N LYS A 95 -10.15 -9.34 -7.43
CA LYS A 95 -10.69 -9.84 -8.70
C LYS A 95 -9.60 -10.11 -9.75
N LEU A 96 -8.36 -9.71 -9.48
CA LEU A 96 -7.25 -10.05 -10.36
C LEU A 96 -7.04 -11.55 -10.29
N THR A 97 -6.95 -12.18 -11.46
CA THR A 97 -6.67 -13.60 -11.58
C THR A 97 -5.30 -13.91 -11.01
N ASP A 98 -5.25 -15.02 -10.30
CA ASP A 98 -4.03 -15.59 -9.75
C ASP A 98 -3.20 -16.05 -10.96
N GLY A 99 -2.30 -15.17 -11.45
CA GLY A 99 -1.66 -15.35 -12.75
C GLY A 99 -0.68 -16.55 -12.77
N ASP A 100 -0.59 -17.23 -13.91
CA ASP A 100 0.28 -18.40 -14.09
C ASP A 100 1.78 -18.07 -13.90
N SER A 101 2.17 -16.82 -14.11
CA SER A 101 3.55 -16.37 -13.94
C SER A 101 3.93 -16.14 -12.46
N PRO A 102 5.03 -16.73 -11.97
CA PRO A 102 5.58 -16.44 -10.63
C PRO A 102 5.82 -14.95 -10.37
N ARG A 103 6.19 -14.20 -11.42
CA ARG A 103 6.42 -12.76 -11.34
C ARG A 103 5.14 -12.01 -10.96
N ILE A 104 4.03 -12.36 -11.58
CA ILE A 104 2.73 -11.72 -11.33
C ILE A 104 2.24 -12.08 -9.94
N ARG A 105 2.33 -13.36 -9.56
CA ARG A 105 1.99 -13.81 -8.20
C ARG A 105 2.75 -13.06 -7.13
N ARG A 106 4.06 -12.84 -7.33
CA ARG A 106 4.88 -12.05 -6.42
C ARG A 106 4.34 -10.63 -6.24
N HIS A 107 4.03 -9.93 -7.33
CA HIS A 107 3.49 -8.56 -7.25
C HIS A 107 2.09 -8.52 -6.62
N LEU A 108 1.23 -9.48 -6.96
CA LEU A 108 -0.11 -9.61 -6.39
C LEU A 108 -0.03 -9.87 -4.88
N ALA A 109 0.83 -10.80 -4.46
CA ALA A 109 1.05 -11.14 -3.07
C ALA A 109 1.58 -9.95 -2.25
N LEU A 110 2.49 -9.16 -2.81
CA LEU A 110 2.97 -7.92 -2.18
C LEU A 110 1.84 -6.88 -2.05
N ALA A 111 1.00 -6.73 -3.08
CA ALA A 111 -0.16 -5.84 -3.03
C ALA A 111 -1.18 -6.30 -1.98
N LEU A 112 -1.53 -7.60 -1.94
CA LEU A 112 -2.44 -8.20 -0.97
C LEU A 112 -1.92 -8.08 0.47
N ARG A 113 -0.61 -8.29 0.68
CA ARG A 113 0.04 -8.11 1.99
C ARG A 113 -0.09 -6.67 2.47
N ARG A 114 0.16 -5.71 1.58
CA ARG A 114 0.10 -4.27 1.91
C ARG A 114 -1.30 -3.84 2.37
N VAL A 115 -2.35 -4.37 1.74
CA VAL A 115 -3.75 -4.09 2.14
C VAL A 115 -4.25 -5.00 3.26
N GLU A 116 -3.38 -5.81 3.87
CA GLU A 116 -3.73 -6.79 4.91
C GLU A 116 -4.83 -7.78 4.49
N SER A 117 -4.92 -8.13 3.20
CA SER A 117 -5.87 -9.13 2.70
C SER A 117 -5.36 -10.56 2.93
N TRP A 118 -5.12 -10.88 4.20
CA TRP A 118 -4.56 -12.17 4.62
C TRP A 118 -5.34 -13.39 4.13
N PRO A 119 -6.70 -13.41 4.14
CA PRO A 119 -7.44 -14.55 3.63
C PRO A 119 -7.18 -14.83 2.15
N ARG A 120 -7.09 -13.77 1.32
CA ARG A 120 -6.80 -13.93 -0.11
C ARG A 120 -5.35 -14.33 -0.34
N LEU A 121 -4.42 -13.75 0.42
CA LEU A 121 -3.01 -14.14 0.34
C LEU A 121 -2.77 -15.60 0.73
N ARG A 122 -3.45 -16.10 1.77
CA ARG A 122 -3.41 -17.52 2.15
C ARG A 122 -3.98 -18.43 1.08
N ARG A 123 -5.09 -18.01 0.44
CA ARG A 123 -5.67 -18.75 -0.68
C ARG A 123 -4.70 -18.82 -1.86
N LEU A 124 -4.09 -17.68 -2.25
CA LEU A 124 -3.08 -17.62 -3.31
C LEU A 124 -1.90 -18.57 -3.03
N ALA A 125 -1.42 -18.66 -1.79
CA ALA A 125 -0.36 -19.61 -1.45
C ALA A 125 -0.83 -21.07 -1.44
N ALA A 126 -2.07 -21.33 -1.03
CA ALA A 126 -2.65 -22.69 -1.08
C ALA A 126 -2.84 -23.18 -2.53
N GLU A 127 -3.15 -22.28 -3.46
CA GLU A 127 -3.25 -22.57 -4.90
C GLU A 127 -1.87 -22.79 -5.55
N HIS A 128 -0.79 -22.30 -4.95
CA HIS A 128 0.59 -22.41 -5.45
C HIS A 128 1.56 -22.84 -4.35
N PRO A 129 1.48 -24.09 -3.86
CA PRO A 129 2.26 -24.57 -2.72
C PRO A 129 3.77 -24.58 -2.98
N ASP A 130 4.19 -24.73 -4.24
CA ASP A 130 5.61 -24.80 -4.63
C ASP A 130 6.28 -23.42 -4.76
N ASP A 131 5.54 -22.32 -4.59
CA ASP A 131 6.06 -20.97 -4.69
C ASP A 131 6.73 -20.53 -3.37
N GLU A 132 8.04 -20.73 -3.28
CA GLU A 132 8.85 -20.41 -2.09
C GLU A 132 8.66 -18.96 -1.62
N PHE A 133 8.48 -18.02 -2.55
CA PHE A 133 8.26 -16.63 -2.20
C PHE A 133 6.95 -16.44 -1.43
N LEU A 134 5.86 -17.08 -1.87
CA LEU A 134 4.56 -17.00 -1.18
C LEU A 134 4.62 -17.65 0.20
N THR A 135 5.27 -18.82 0.30
CA THR A 135 5.48 -19.54 1.56
C THR A 135 6.25 -18.67 2.56
N ARG A 136 7.38 -18.08 2.13
CA ARG A 136 8.15 -17.16 2.98
C ARG A 136 7.35 -15.91 3.37
N LEU A 137 6.59 -15.34 2.43
CA LEU A 137 5.81 -14.13 2.67
C LEU A 137 4.72 -14.35 3.74
N LEU A 138 4.12 -15.54 3.78
CA LEU A 138 3.15 -15.92 4.81
C LEU A 138 3.81 -16.24 6.16
N SER A 139 4.97 -16.87 6.16
CA SER A 139 5.75 -17.11 7.37
C SER A 139 6.15 -15.80 8.06
N ASP A 140 6.56 -14.79 7.29
CA ASP A 140 6.84 -13.43 7.77
C ASP A 140 5.59 -12.67 8.22
N ALA A 141 4.41 -13.05 7.70
CA ALA A 141 3.13 -12.50 8.12
C ALA A 141 2.62 -13.09 9.44
N SER A 142 3.20 -14.21 9.90
CA SER A 142 3.04 -14.67 11.27
C SER A 142 3.70 -13.65 12.18
N ARG A 143 2.88 -12.69 12.63
CA ARG A 143 3.25 -11.65 13.58
C ARG A 143 3.99 -12.34 14.73
N GLN A 144 5.26 -12.02 14.91
CA GLN A 144 5.80 -12.01 16.27
C GLN A 144 4.78 -11.25 17.11
N SER A 145 4.35 -11.86 18.22
CA SER A 145 3.39 -11.24 19.13
C SER A 145 3.85 -9.82 19.43
N PHE A 146 2.92 -8.91 19.71
CA PHE A 146 3.29 -7.56 20.12
C PHE A 146 4.31 -7.62 21.26
N ASP A 147 4.10 -8.52 22.23
CA ASP A 147 5.04 -8.80 23.31
C ASP A 147 6.44 -9.19 22.82
N ARG A 148 6.56 -10.09 21.84
CA ARG A 148 7.87 -10.48 21.32
C ARG A 148 8.57 -9.35 20.56
N ARG A 149 7.81 -8.49 19.89
CA ARG A 149 8.35 -7.29 19.23
C ARG A 149 8.77 -6.23 20.26
N LEU A 150 7.97 -6.04 21.31
CA LEU A 150 8.26 -5.13 22.40
C LEU A 150 9.48 -5.60 23.20
N HIS A 151 9.58 -6.90 23.47
CA HIS A 151 10.71 -7.52 24.13
C HIS A 151 12.00 -7.34 23.33
N ARG A 152 11.97 -7.60 22.02
CA ARG A 152 13.13 -7.34 21.15
C ARG A 152 13.50 -5.87 21.13
N PHE A 153 12.52 -4.98 21.10
CA PHE A 153 12.77 -3.55 21.18
C PHE A 153 13.44 -3.21 22.52
N SER A 154 12.91 -3.66 23.66
CA SER A 154 13.53 -3.43 24.97
C SER A 154 14.93 -4.05 25.10
N GLU A 155 15.21 -5.17 24.44
CA GLU A 155 16.56 -5.76 24.43
C GLU A 155 17.60 -4.94 23.65
N HIS A 156 17.17 -4.16 22.65
CA HIS A 156 18.06 -3.47 21.72
C HIS A 156 18.01 -1.93 21.85
N VAL A 157 17.11 -1.41 22.68
CA VAL A 157 17.10 0.01 23.06
C VAL A 157 18.23 0.24 24.04
N ASP A 158 19.01 1.28 23.78
CA ASP A 158 20.03 1.73 24.69
C ASP A 158 19.37 2.34 25.94
N HIS A 159 19.55 1.67 27.09
CA HIS A 159 19.02 2.10 28.39
C HIS A 159 19.93 3.11 29.10
N SER A 160 21.05 3.51 28.49
CA SER A 160 22.02 4.44 29.06
C SER A 160 21.41 5.79 29.51
N HIS A 161 20.30 6.19 28.88
CA HIS A 161 19.57 7.44 29.17
C HIS A 161 18.21 7.23 29.85
N GLU A 162 17.93 6.05 30.41
CA GLU A 162 16.63 5.76 31.03
C GLU A 162 16.32 6.71 32.21
N ALA A 163 17.34 7.14 32.95
CA ALA A 163 17.22 8.14 34.02
C ALA A 163 16.80 9.54 33.50
N GLU A 164 17.10 9.87 32.25
CA GLU A 164 16.70 11.14 31.63
C GLU A 164 15.22 11.14 31.21
N ALA A 165 14.60 9.97 31.02
CA ALA A 165 13.18 9.85 30.69
C ALA A 165 12.25 10.30 31.82
N ALA A 166 12.74 10.30 33.08
CA ALA A 166 12.03 10.84 34.24
C ALA A 166 12.02 12.38 34.28
N LEU A 167 12.88 13.03 33.49
CA LEU A 167 12.87 14.49 33.33
C LEU A 167 11.76 14.87 32.34
N ALA A 168 11.08 15.99 32.59
CA ALA A 168 10.07 16.52 31.69
C ALA A 168 10.66 16.63 30.26
N SER A 169 10.09 15.87 29.32
CA SER A 169 10.58 15.82 27.94
C SER A 169 10.68 17.22 27.35
N ARG A 170 11.89 17.61 26.94
CA ARG A 170 12.14 18.89 26.26
C ARG A 170 11.63 18.91 24.82
N MET A 171 11.20 17.77 24.28
CA MET A 171 10.51 17.74 23.00
C MET A 171 9.08 18.23 23.21
N PRO A 172 8.66 19.32 22.54
CA PRO A 172 7.24 19.65 22.52
C PRO A 172 6.49 18.44 22.01
N LEU A 173 5.47 18.03 22.74
CA LEU A 173 4.56 16.97 22.31
C LEU A 173 3.93 17.48 21.01
N TRP A 174 4.41 17.02 19.85
CA TRP A 174 3.81 17.31 18.56
C TRP A 174 2.50 16.53 18.43
N ILE A 175 1.54 16.81 19.32
CA ILE A 175 0.14 16.59 18.99
C ILE A 175 -0.07 17.51 17.78
N ARG A 176 -0.24 16.91 16.61
CA ARG A 176 -0.86 17.64 15.51
C ARG A 176 -2.22 18.08 16.04
N ASP A 177 -2.30 19.33 16.48
CA ASP A 177 -3.55 20.07 16.55
C ASP A 177 -4.09 20.15 15.12
N THR A 178 -4.65 19.05 14.64
CA THR A 178 -5.60 19.13 13.55
C THR A 178 -6.73 19.97 14.09
N ASN A 179 -6.70 21.26 13.75
CA ASN A 179 -7.82 22.18 13.96
C ASN A 179 -9.09 21.44 13.57
N TRP A 180 -9.97 21.21 14.55
CA TRP A 180 -11.24 20.52 14.36
C TRP A 180 -12.23 21.37 13.52
N SER A 181 -11.81 22.55 13.08
CA SER A 181 -12.56 23.45 12.21
C SER A 181 -12.87 22.77 10.87
N GLY A 182 -14.12 22.33 10.71
CA GLY A 182 -14.64 21.77 9.46
C GLY A 182 -15.07 20.30 9.54
N LYS A 183 -14.83 19.60 10.65
CA LYS A 183 -15.48 18.31 10.89
C LYS A 183 -16.83 18.56 11.57
N PRO A 184 -17.93 17.97 11.08
CA PRO A 184 -19.21 18.10 11.77
C PRO A 184 -19.05 17.60 13.21
N PRO A 185 -19.72 18.22 14.20
CA PRO A 185 -19.64 17.79 15.58
C PRO A 185 -20.00 16.30 15.65
N LYS A 186 -19.12 15.50 16.26
CA LYS A 186 -19.39 14.08 16.45
C LYS A 186 -20.72 13.94 17.16
N THR A 187 -21.60 13.09 16.65
CA THR A 187 -22.87 12.80 17.31
C THR A 187 -22.62 12.24 18.72
N ALA A 188 -23.53 12.51 19.66
CA ALA A 188 -23.43 12.00 21.03
C ALA A 188 -23.28 10.47 21.08
N SER A 189 -23.90 9.75 20.13
CA SER A 189 -23.74 8.31 19.97
C SER A 189 -22.29 7.91 19.64
N TRP A 190 -21.62 8.63 18.75
CA TRP A 190 -20.24 8.36 18.38
C TRP A 190 -19.26 8.63 19.51
N ILE A 191 -19.51 9.69 20.28
CA ILE A 191 -18.76 10.00 21.50
C ILE A 191 -18.89 8.83 22.51
N ARG A 192 -20.11 8.34 22.74
CA ARG A 192 -20.34 7.19 23.65
C ARG A 192 -19.64 5.91 23.17
N VAL A 193 -19.62 5.62 21.87
CA VAL A 193 -18.90 4.47 21.30
C VAL A 193 -17.39 4.59 21.53
N ILE A 194 -16.82 5.77 21.28
CA ILE A 194 -15.39 6.02 21.51
C ILE A 194 -15.05 5.87 23.00
N LEU A 195 -15.85 6.45 23.89
CA LEU A 195 -15.64 6.34 25.34
C LEU A 195 -15.77 4.90 25.85
N LYS A 196 -16.74 4.13 25.35
CA LYS A 196 -16.84 2.69 25.65
C LYS A 196 -15.60 1.93 25.18
N ARG A 197 -15.10 2.23 23.99
CA ARG A 197 -13.89 1.61 23.44
C ARG A 197 -12.64 1.94 24.27
N ILE A 198 -12.49 3.19 24.70
CA ILE A 198 -11.41 3.61 25.61
C ILE A 198 -11.55 2.89 26.95
N ARG A 199 -12.77 2.81 27.50
CA ARG A 199 -13.04 2.08 28.75
C ARG A 199 -12.69 0.59 28.64
N TYR A 200 -13.05 -0.06 27.53
CA TYR A 200 -12.65 -1.45 27.22
C TYR A 200 -11.12 -1.60 27.21
N TRP A 201 -10.41 -0.64 26.61
CA TRP A 201 -8.95 -0.69 26.51
C TRP A 201 -8.26 -0.49 27.86
N VAL A 202 -8.82 0.33 28.74
CA VAL A 202 -8.24 0.63 30.06
C VAL A 202 -8.61 -0.43 31.10
N ARG A 203 -9.82 -1.01 31.02
CA ARG A 203 -10.36 -1.89 32.08
C ARG A 203 -10.53 -3.35 31.67
N GLY A 204 -10.42 -3.69 30.39
CA GLY A 204 -10.52 -5.07 29.89
C GLY A 204 -11.92 -5.70 29.93
N GLU A 205 -12.96 -4.91 30.27
CA GLU A 205 -14.38 -5.31 30.30
C GLU A 205 -15.12 -4.93 29.02
#